data_AF-A0A535RGD9-F1
#
_entry.id   AF-A0A535RGD9-F1
#
_cell.length_a   1.000
_cell.length_b   1.000
_cell.length_c   1.000
_cell.angle_alpha   90.00
_cell.angle_beta   90.00
_cell.angle_gamma   90.00
#
_symmetry.space_group_name_H-M   'P 1'
#
loop_
_entity.id
_entity.type
_entity.pdbx_description
1 polymer ?
#
loop_
_entity_poly.entity_id
_entity_poly.type
_entity_poly.pdbx_seq_one_letter_code
_entity_poly.pdbx_strand_id
1 'polypeptide(L)'
;MKRWLRPITSIVAALVAVTACGGGTPSAGGTTQPSAAAQDTELIFYSGGDTNVQDLHQKQIIPAFEKATGIKVTFTFLEHGTGAQGIYDRIKAQKDAGKTQWDIDLWESDTGYYTRPDDLFLQVSPTDIPNLSKVPKPTLDFVQNKAVPYRGSSVVLAYNSDKVANPPQTYDDLLTWIKANPGKFAYNEPSTGGSGDAFVIAMLYKYSDYNKYVTQPFSASNEKDWDAAFAALKALAPSLYSNGVYPKGNAGTLDLLNRGE
;
A
#
# COMPACT_ATOMS: atom_id res chain seq x y z
N MET A 1 -18.72 -45.35 -12.51
CA MET A 1 -19.59 -46.31 -11.77
C MET A 1 -18.98 -46.58 -10.41
N LYS A 2 -19.82 -46.52 -9.35
CA LYS A 2 -19.61 -46.96 -7.95
C LYS A 2 -18.51 -46.22 -7.15
N ARG A 3 -18.80 -45.15 -6.39
CA ARG A 3 -19.51 -45.02 -5.08
C ARG A 3 -19.06 -46.03 -4.03
N TRP A 4 -18.66 -45.50 -2.86
CA TRP A 4 -18.91 -45.99 -1.48
C TRP A 4 -18.05 -45.11 -0.54
N LEU A 5 -18.42 -44.65 0.66
CA LEU A 5 -19.68 -44.50 1.39
C LEU A 5 -19.30 -43.73 2.68
N ARG A 6 -20.05 -42.68 3.07
CA ARG A 6 -20.15 -42.19 4.46
C ARG A 6 -21.48 -42.74 5.01
N PRO A 7 -21.57 -43.23 6.25
CA PRO A 7 -21.86 -42.36 7.39
C PRO A 7 -21.20 -42.86 8.71
N ILE A 8 -21.24 -42.13 9.83
CA ILE A 8 -22.24 -42.33 10.90
C ILE A 8 -22.24 -41.10 11.82
N THR A 9 -23.45 -40.62 12.06
CA THR A 9 -23.90 -39.65 13.06
C THR A 9 -23.82 -40.25 14.47
N SER A 10 -23.48 -39.45 15.48
CA SER A 10 -23.93 -39.73 16.85
C SER A 10 -24.32 -38.44 17.54
N ILE A 11 -25.60 -38.42 17.89
CA ILE A 11 -26.35 -37.44 18.66
C ILE A 11 -26.04 -37.68 20.13
N VAL A 12 -25.78 -36.62 20.89
CA VAL A 12 -25.95 -36.61 22.35
C VAL A 12 -26.78 -35.38 22.71
N ALA A 13 -28.04 -35.65 23.06
CA ALA A 13 -28.90 -34.82 23.91
C ALA A 13 -28.45 -35.01 25.38
N ALA A 14 -28.71 -34.20 26.40
CA ALA A 14 -29.56 -33.05 26.67
C ALA A 14 -29.04 -32.42 27.99
N LEU A 15 -29.37 -31.16 28.30
CA LEU A 15 -30.03 -30.84 29.58
C LEU A 15 -30.57 -29.40 29.56
N VAL A 16 -31.88 -29.33 29.76
CA VAL A 16 -32.72 -28.15 29.92
C VAL A 16 -32.72 -27.77 31.39
N ALA A 17 -32.53 -26.48 31.71
CA ALA A 17 -32.95 -25.90 32.96
C ALA A 17 -33.93 -24.76 32.67
N VAL A 18 -35.21 -25.03 32.89
CA VAL A 18 -36.29 -24.04 32.96
C VAL A 18 -36.29 -23.48 34.39
N THR A 19 -36.23 -22.17 34.53
CA THR A 19 -36.90 -21.46 35.63
C THR A 19 -37.67 -20.28 35.05
N ALA A 20 -38.97 -20.31 35.29
CA ALA A 20 -39.96 -19.37 34.80
C ALA A 20 -40.25 -18.28 35.85
N CYS A 21 -40.74 -17.14 35.36
CA CYS A 21 -41.92 -16.39 35.84
C CYS A 21 -41.68 -14.87 35.86
N GLY A 22 -42.52 -14.16 35.12
CA GLY A 22 -42.59 -12.69 35.11
C GLY A 22 -43.48 -12.22 33.96
N GLY A 23 -44.78 -12.53 34.04
CA GLY A 23 -45.75 -12.18 33.02
C GLY A 23 -45.99 -10.66 32.92
N GLY A 24 -46.02 -10.17 31.69
CA GLY A 24 -46.51 -8.86 31.31
C GLY A 24 -46.96 -8.92 29.85
N THR A 25 -48.24 -8.65 29.62
CA THR A 25 -48.93 -8.60 28.33
C THR A 25 -48.28 -7.59 27.35
N PRO A 26 -48.33 -7.83 26.03
CA PRO A 26 -47.76 -6.91 25.05
C PRO A 26 -48.70 -5.72 24.85
N SER A 27 -48.28 -4.54 25.33
CA SER A 27 -48.90 -3.28 24.93
C SER A 27 -48.26 -2.81 23.62
N ALA A 28 -49.06 -2.77 22.57
CA ALA A 28 -48.74 -2.10 21.32
C ALA A 28 -48.69 -0.58 21.57
N GLY A 29 -47.52 0.03 21.40
CA GLY A 29 -47.35 1.46 21.59
C GLY A 29 -45.92 1.87 21.89
N GLY A 30 -44.97 1.45 21.06
CA GLY A 30 -43.60 1.95 21.10
C GLY A 30 -43.24 2.49 19.73
N THR A 31 -43.32 3.80 19.56
CA THR A 31 -42.66 4.49 18.45
C THR A 31 -41.18 4.14 18.52
N THR A 32 -40.68 3.41 17.52
CA THR A 32 -39.25 3.17 17.32
C THR A 32 -38.60 4.52 17.06
N GLN A 33 -38.14 5.15 18.13
CA GLN A 33 -37.25 6.28 18.07
C GLN A 33 -36.00 5.83 17.29
N PRO A 34 -35.54 6.58 16.27
CA PRO A 34 -34.29 6.25 15.61
C PRO A 34 -33.22 6.15 16.69
N SER A 35 -32.59 4.98 16.83
CA SER A 35 -31.34 4.88 17.56
C SER A 35 -30.44 5.96 17.00
N ALA A 36 -30.00 6.90 17.84
CA ALA A 36 -28.92 7.79 17.47
C ALA A 36 -27.84 6.91 16.86
N ALA A 37 -27.42 7.22 15.64
CA ALA A 37 -26.30 6.52 15.01
C ALA A 37 -25.17 6.52 16.05
N ALA A 38 -24.68 5.34 16.43
CA ALA A 38 -23.53 5.25 17.32
C ALA A 38 -22.46 6.16 16.71
N GLN A 39 -22.01 7.16 17.47
CA GLN A 39 -20.91 8.00 17.00
C GLN A 39 -19.71 7.09 16.81
N ASP A 40 -19.19 7.03 15.59
CA ASP A 40 -17.92 6.38 15.32
C ASP A 40 -16.86 7.11 16.16
N THR A 41 -16.40 6.43 17.20
CA THR A 41 -15.45 7.00 18.17
C THR A 41 -14.01 6.70 17.81
N GLU A 42 -13.78 5.83 16.82
CA GLU A 42 -12.47 5.34 16.43
C GLU A 42 -12.37 5.18 14.91
N LEU A 43 -11.21 5.49 14.36
CA LEU A 43 -10.80 5.30 12.98
C LEU A 43 -9.57 4.39 12.94
N ILE A 44 -9.67 3.25 12.26
CA ILE A 44 -8.55 2.33 12.05
C ILE A 44 -7.80 2.72 10.77
N PHE A 45 -6.61 3.30 10.94
CA PHE A 45 -5.81 3.85 9.85
C PHE A 45 -4.52 3.05 9.65
N TYR A 46 -4.32 2.56 8.42
CA TYR A 46 -3.09 1.92 7.97
C TYR A 46 -2.35 2.82 6.97
N SER A 47 -1.04 2.99 7.17
CA SER A 47 -0.17 3.70 6.23
C SER A 47 1.17 2.99 6.09
N GLY A 48 1.86 3.25 4.99
CA GLY A 48 3.24 2.82 4.77
C GLY A 48 4.12 3.95 4.27
N GLY A 49 5.44 3.73 4.34
CA GLY A 49 6.44 4.69 3.86
C GLY A 49 7.68 4.67 4.74
N ASP A 50 8.40 5.79 4.78
CA ASP A 50 9.56 5.98 5.67
C ASP A 50 9.22 6.90 6.85
N THR A 51 10.19 7.12 7.73
CA THR A 51 10.07 7.86 8.99
C THR A 51 9.45 9.26 8.81
N ASN A 52 9.70 9.94 7.69
CA ASN A 52 9.09 11.25 7.42
C ASN A 52 7.56 11.17 7.28
N VAL A 53 7.03 10.08 6.70
CA VAL A 53 5.59 9.83 6.55
C VAL A 53 4.98 9.45 7.89
N GLN A 54 5.67 8.57 8.62
CA GLN A 54 5.27 8.18 9.97
C GLN A 54 5.17 9.40 10.89
N ASP A 55 6.19 10.25 10.88
CA ASP A 55 6.26 11.47 11.67
C ASP A 55 5.16 12.48 11.28
N LEU A 56 4.92 12.67 9.98
CA LEU A 56 3.84 13.53 9.51
C LEU A 56 2.50 13.11 10.11
N HIS A 57 2.19 11.81 10.08
CA HIS A 57 0.94 11.30 10.63
C HIS A 57 0.90 11.37 12.15
N GLN A 58 1.88 10.75 12.82
CA GLN A 58 1.88 10.62 14.29
C GLN A 58 2.06 11.94 15.03
N LYS A 59 2.86 12.87 14.49
CA LYS A 59 3.20 14.12 15.17
C LYS A 59 2.35 15.31 14.73
N GLN A 60 1.70 15.25 13.58
CA GLN A 60 0.96 16.40 13.03
C GLN A 60 -0.49 16.07 12.68
N ILE A 61 -0.74 15.19 11.72
CA ILE A 61 -2.08 15.00 11.14
C ILE A 61 -3.03 14.34 12.15
N ILE A 62 -2.63 13.22 12.75
CA ILE A 62 -3.47 12.48 13.69
C ILE A 62 -3.82 13.33 14.92
N PRO A 63 -2.85 13.94 15.64
CA PRO A 63 -3.18 14.79 16.78
C PRO A 63 -4.10 15.96 16.45
N ALA A 64 -3.91 16.58 15.28
CA ALA A 64 -4.77 17.67 14.82
C ALA A 64 -6.19 17.18 14.50
N PHE A 65 -6.32 16.03 13.86
CA PHE A 65 -7.61 15.41 13.56
C PHE A 65 -8.36 15.03 14.84
N GLU A 66 -7.74 14.27 15.75
CA GLU A 66 -8.37 13.87 17.02
C GLU A 66 -8.84 15.08 17.83
N LYS A 67 -8.03 16.15 17.87
CA LYS A 67 -8.40 17.40 18.54
C LYS A 67 -9.59 18.10 17.89
N ALA A 68 -9.70 18.07 16.57
CA ALA A 68 -10.75 18.76 15.84
C ALA A 68 -12.08 18.01 15.84
N THR A 69 -12.05 16.67 15.88
CA THR A 69 -13.24 15.82 15.71
C THR A 69 -13.65 15.07 16.96
N GLY A 70 -12.73 14.81 17.89
CA GLY A 70 -12.92 13.92 19.03
C GLY A 70 -12.87 12.43 18.67
N ILE A 71 -12.66 12.07 17.41
CA ILE A 71 -12.54 10.69 16.94
C ILE A 71 -11.11 10.21 17.19
N LYS A 72 -10.94 9.07 17.86
CA LYS A 72 -9.64 8.42 18.08
C LYS A 72 -9.10 7.82 16.78
N VAL A 73 -7.78 7.82 16.58
CA VAL A 73 -7.16 7.12 15.46
C VAL A 73 -6.25 6.01 15.97
N THR A 74 -6.59 4.76 15.64
CA THR A 74 -5.69 3.63 15.83
C THR A 74 -4.85 3.48 14.58
N PHE A 75 -3.58 3.88 14.70
CA PHE A 75 -2.65 3.96 13.58
C PHE A 75 -1.69 2.77 13.56
N THR A 76 -1.68 2.05 12.43
CA THR A 76 -0.69 1.01 12.14
C THR A 76 0.19 1.47 10.97
N PHE A 77 1.50 1.52 11.21
CA PHE A 77 2.48 1.94 10.21
C PHE A 77 3.32 0.77 9.73
N LEU A 78 3.45 0.64 8.41
CA LEU A 78 4.32 -0.32 7.76
C LEU A 78 5.56 0.39 7.19
N GLU A 79 6.67 0.22 7.90
CA GLU A 79 7.93 0.84 7.52
C GLU A 79 8.49 0.26 6.21
N HIS A 80 9.12 1.13 5.43
CA HIS A 80 9.75 0.86 4.14
C HIS A 80 8.80 0.31 3.08
N GLY A 81 7.50 0.63 3.18
CA GLY A 81 6.48 0.22 2.20
C GLY A 81 6.26 -1.29 2.11
N THR A 82 6.77 -2.04 3.09
CA THR A 82 6.62 -3.50 3.12
C THR A 82 5.20 -3.90 3.52
N GLY A 83 4.66 -4.97 2.94
CA GLY A 83 3.38 -5.55 3.41
C GLY A 83 2.10 -4.93 2.84
N ALA A 84 2.18 -3.95 1.94
CA ALA A 84 1.00 -3.37 1.27
C ALA A 84 0.12 -4.42 0.57
N GLN A 85 0.74 -5.42 -0.07
CA GLN A 85 0.01 -6.54 -0.67
C GLN A 85 -0.78 -7.35 0.36
N GLY A 86 -0.21 -7.58 1.55
CA GLY A 86 -0.90 -8.28 2.64
C GLY A 86 -2.13 -7.51 3.15
N ILE A 87 -2.07 -6.17 3.18
CA ILE A 87 -3.25 -5.35 3.49
C ILE A 87 -4.31 -5.52 2.41
N TYR A 88 -3.93 -5.42 1.13
CA TYR A 88 -4.85 -5.61 0.02
C TYR A 88 -5.55 -6.97 0.08
N ASP A 89 -4.79 -8.04 0.30
CA ASP A 89 -5.31 -9.40 0.39
C ASP A 89 -6.24 -9.58 1.59
N ARG A 90 -5.95 -8.92 2.72
CA ARG A 90 -6.85 -8.90 3.88
C ARG A 90 -8.16 -8.19 3.57
N ILE A 91 -8.12 -7.01 2.95
CA ILE A 91 -9.34 -6.27 2.56
C ILE A 91 -10.17 -7.11 1.58
N LYS A 92 -9.53 -7.68 0.56
CA LYS A 92 -10.18 -8.56 -0.41
C LYS A 92 -10.83 -9.77 0.26
N ALA A 93 -10.12 -10.44 1.16
CA ALA A 93 -10.66 -11.59 1.88
C ALA A 93 -11.89 -11.23 2.73
N GLN A 94 -11.94 -10.02 3.32
CA GLN A 94 -13.11 -9.55 4.06
C GLN A 94 -14.32 -9.32 3.14
N LYS A 95 -14.09 -8.75 1.95
CA LYS A 95 -15.12 -8.63 0.92
C LYS A 95 -15.63 -10.00 0.47
N ASP A 96 -14.73 -10.92 0.14
CA ASP A 96 -15.06 -12.27 -0.33
C ASP A 96 -15.84 -13.07 0.73
N ALA A 97 -15.57 -12.81 2.02
CA ALA A 97 -16.31 -13.37 3.15
C ALA A 97 -17.67 -12.68 3.40
N GLY A 98 -18.04 -11.65 2.64
CA GLY A 98 -19.29 -10.91 2.78
C GLY A 98 -19.38 -10.10 4.08
N LYS A 99 -18.24 -9.70 4.66
CA LYS A 99 -18.24 -8.87 5.87
C LYS A 99 -18.83 -7.48 5.58
N THR A 100 -19.67 -7.01 6.49
CA THR A 100 -20.23 -5.65 6.49
C THR A 100 -19.50 -4.69 7.43
N GLN A 101 -18.62 -5.22 8.28
CA GLN A 101 -17.76 -4.48 9.20
C GLN A 101 -16.33 -4.88 8.90
N TRP A 102 -15.49 -3.91 8.54
CA TRP A 102 -14.16 -4.15 8.01
C TRP A 102 -13.10 -3.76 9.06
N ASP A 103 -12.00 -4.51 9.10
CA ASP A 103 -10.95 -4.27 10.08
C ASP A 103 -10.10 -3.00 9.81
N ILE A 104 -10.31 -2.31 8.67
CA ILE A 104 -9.51 -1.16 8.21
C ILE A 104 -10.48 -0.13 7.61
N ASP A 105 -10.48 1.09 8.13
CA ASP A 105 -11.35 2.17 7.67
C ASP A 105 -10.65 3.05 6.64
N LEU A 106 -9.37 3.36 6.88
CA LEU A 106 -8.54 4.16 5.99
C LEU A 106 -7.24 3.42 5.71
N TRP A 107 -6.90 3.33 4.44
CA TRP A 107 -5.61 2.81 4.01
C TRP A 107 -4.94 3.81 3.08
N GLU A 108 -3.72 4.21 3.42
CA GLU A 108 -2.81 4.92 2.55
C GLU A 108 -1.90 3.92 1.82
N SER A 109 -1.94 3.95 0.48
CA SER A 109 -1.07 3.13 -0.36
C SER A 109 -0.79 3.79 -1.71
N ASP A 110 0.05 3.14 -2.52
CA ASP A 110 0.31 3.55 -3.89
C ASP A 110 -0.94 3.45 -4.75
N THR A 111 -1.06 4.39 -5.69
CA THR A 111 -2.25 4.56 -6.54
C THR A 111 -2.63 3.28 -7.31
N GLY A 112 -1.64 2.43 -7.62
CA GLY A 112 -1.85 1.17 -8.33
C GLY A 112 -2.74 0.16 -7.59
N TYR A 113 -2.86 0.21 -6.27
CA TYR A 113 -3.75 -0.68 -5.51
C TYR A 113 -5.23 -0.33 -5.72
N TYR A 114 -5.56 0.95 -5.89
CA TYR A 114 -6.94 1.43 -6.07
C TYR A 114 -7.46 1.23 -7.50
N THR A 115 -6.56 0.99 -8.46
CA THR A 115 -6.90 0.74 -9.87
C THR A 115 -7.05 -0.75 -10.22
N ARG A 116 -6.87 -1.63 -9.23
CA ARG A 116 -7.03 -3.08 -9.42
C ARG A 116 -8.49 -3.44 -9.71
N PRO A 117 -8.74 -4.60 -10.35
CA PRO A 117 -10.08 -4.99 -10.78
C PRO A 117 -11.04 -5.30 -9.63
N ASP A 118 -10.54 -5.58 -8.43
CA ASP A 118 -11.40 -5.85 -7.28
C ASP A 118 -12.04 -4.54 -6.77
N ASP A 119 -13.36 -4.54 -6.63
CA ASP A 119 -14.12 -3.39 -6.15
C ASP A 119 -14.08 -3.27 -4.61
N LEU A 120 -12.94 -2.82 -4.07
CA LEU A 120 -12.66 -2.84 -2.62
C LEU A 120 -12.84 -1.48 -1.92
N PHE A 121 -12.97 -0.39 -2.67
CA PHE A 121 -12.84 0.97 -2.11
C PHE A 121 -14.05 1.82 -2.44
N LEU A 122 -14.44 2.67 -1.50
CA LEU A 122 -15.50 3.65 -1.70
C LEU A 122 -15.05 4.70 -2.72
N GLN A 123 -15.99 5.13 -3.56
CA GLN A 123 -15.78 6.30 -4.39
C GLN A 123 -15.98 7.57 -3.55
N VAL A 124 -15.12 8.54 -3.76
CA VAL A 124 -15.15 9.87 -3.14
C VAL A 124 -15.38 10.94 -4.19
N SER A 125 -16.04 12.01 -3.81
CA SER A 125 -16.33 13.11 -4.71
C SER A 125 -16.24 14.46 -3.99
N PRO A 126 -16.27 15.59 -4.72
CA PRO A 126 -16.34 16.91 -4.10
C PRO A 126 -17.58 17.15 -3.23
N THR A 127 -18.64 16.35 -3.33
CA THR A 127 -19.78 16.46 -2.40
C THR A 127 -19.45 15.87 -1.02
N ASP A 128 -18.60 14.84 -1.00
CA ASP A 128 -18.15 14.20 0.24
C ASP A 128 -16.97 14.98 0.85
N ILE A 129 -16.04 15.41 0.00
CA ILE A 129 -14.81 16.11 0.38
C ILE A 129 -14.64 17.33 -0.54
N PRO A 130 -15.14 18.52 -0.16
CA PRO A 130 -15.16 19.72 -1.03
C PRO A 130 -13.80 20.10 -1.63
N ASN A 131 -12.71 19.84 -0.90
CA ASN A 131 -11.35 20.13 -1.40
C ASN A 131 -10.91 19.24 -2.58
N LEU A 132 -11.58 18.13 -2.87
CA LEU A 132 -11.31 17.34 -4.08
C LEU A 132 -11.56 18.15 -5.37
N SER A 133 -12.39 19.19 -5.32
CA SER A 133 -12.56 20.14 -6.45
C SER A 133 -11.27 20.86 -6.85
N LYS A 134 -10.25 20.87 -5.97
CA LYS A 134 -8.93 21.48 -6.22
C LYS A 134 -7.91 20.49 -6.78
N VAL A 135 -8.22 19.19 -6.80
CA VAL A 135 -7.33 18.16 -7.32
C VAL A 135 -7.48 18.08 -8.84
N PRO A 136 -6.37 18.01 -9.61
CA PRO A 136 -6.47 17.85 -11.05
C PRO A 136 -7.29 16.62 -11.45
N LYS A 137 -8.23 16.81 -12.38
CA LYS A 137 -9.12 15.74 -12.85
C LYS A 137 -8.37 14.48 -13.31
N PRO A 138 -7.26 14.55 -14.07
CA PRO A 138 -6.51 13.35 -14.45
C PRO A 138 -6.01 12.52 -13.25
N THR A 139 -5.68 13.16 -12.13
CA THR A 139 -5.22 12.48 -10.91
C THR A 139 -6.36 11.71 -10.26
N LEU A 140 -7.56 12.30 -10.18
CA LEU A 140 -8.75 11.63 -9.64
C LEU A 140 -9.25 10.51 -10.55
N ASP A 141 -9.23 10.73 -11.86
CA ASP A 141 -9.60 9.75 -12.87
C ASP A 141 -8.67 8.53 -12.82
N PHE A 142 -7.36 8.75 -12.65
CA PHE A 142 -6.37 7.67 -12.54
C PHE A 142 -6.74 6.70 -11.42
N VAL A 143 -7.10 7.21 -10.23
CA VAL A 143 -7.53 6.37 -9.09
C VAL A 143 -9.01 6.01 -9.13
N GLN A 144 -9.71 6.23 -10.25
CA GLN A 144 -11.14 5.94 -10.41
C GLN A 144 -12.04 6.58 -9.33
N ASN A 145 -11.61 7.74 -8.80
CA ASN A 145 -12.21 8.39 -7.63
C ASN A 145 -12.28 7.51 -6.36
N LYS A 146 -11.45 6.47 -6.23
CA LYS A 146 -11.44 5.54 -5.09
C LYS A 146 -10.41 5.90 -4.00
N ALA A 147 -9.75 7.04 -4.14
CA ALA A 147 -8.73 7.51 -3.21
C ALA A 147 -8.65 9.04 -3.18
N VAL A 148 -8.09 9.58 -2.10
CA VAL A 148 -7.80 11.02 -1.93
C VAL A 148 -6.29 11.23 -2.12
N PRO A 149 -5.85 11.81 -3.25
CA PRO A 149 -4.43 12.10 -3.47
C PRO A 149 -3.96 13.21 -2.51
N TYR A 150 -2.84 12.99 -1.83
CA TYR A 150 -2.36 13.95 -0.83
C TYR A 150 -0.83 14.20 -0.90
N ARG A 151 -0.07 13.28 -1.48
CA ARG A 151 1.39 13.39 -1.66
C ARG A 151 1.80 12.84 -3.04
N GLY A 152 2.80 13.47 -3.64
CA GLY A 152 3.62 12.88 -4.69
C GLY A 152 5.05 12.70 -4.19
N SER A 153 5.63 11.52 -4.44
CA SER A 153 7.03 11.23 -4.13
C SER A 153 7.85 11.17 -5.42
N SER A 154 9.14 11.51 -5.34
CA SER A 154 10.07 11.37 -6.46
C SER A 154 11.35 10.73 -5.96
N VAL A 155 11.87 9.77 -6.72
CA VAL A 155 13.17 9.15 -6.49
C VAL A 155 14.20 9.88 -7.32
N VAL A 156 15.33 10.20 -6.71
CA VAL A 156 16.41 10.97 -7.33
C VAL A 156 17.74 10.23 -7.18
N LEU A 157 18.70 10.54 -8.05
CA LEU A 157 20.06 10.08 -7.91
C LEU A 157 20.77 10.92 -6.83
N ALA A 158 20.93 10.34 -5.65
CA ALA A 158 21.79 10.91 -4.61
C ALA A 158 23.25 10.49 -4.83
N TYR A 159 24.20 11.39 -4.58
CA TYR A 159 25.62 11.12 -4.75
C TYR A 159 26.46 11.92 -3.73
N ASN A 160 27.65 11.41 -3.43
CA ASN A 160 28.63 12.11 -2.60
C ASN A 160 29.48 13.02 -3.51
N SER A 161 29.28 14.34 -3.40
CA SER A 161 29.96 15.34 -4.23
C SER A 161 31.47 15.40 -4.01
N ASP A 162 31.97 14.97 -2.85
CA ASP A 162 33.42 14.91 -2.57
C ASP A 162 34.09 13.75 -3.30
N LYS A 163 33.31 12.78 -3.79
CA LYS A 163 33.77 11.57 -4.47
C LYS A 163 33.41 11.54 -5.95
N VAL A 164 32.31 12.18 -6.33
CA VAL A 164 31.77 12.14 -7.70
C VAL A 164 31.63 13.57 -8.21
N ALA A 165 32.68 14.08 -8.86
CA ALA A 165 32.71 15.44 -9.40
C ALA A 165 31.77 15.64 -10.61
N ASN A 166 31.64 14.61 -11.44
CA ASN A 166 30.80 14.62 -12.64
C ASN A 166 29.74 13.50 -12.52
N PRO A 167 28.65 13.72 -11.75
CA PRO A 167 27.63 12.69 -11.58
C PRO A 167 26.89 12.44 -12.91
N PRO A 168 26.45 11.19 -13.17
CA PRO A 168 25.65 10.85 -14.34
C PRO A 168 24.40 11.74 -14.47
N GLN A 169 24.13 12.22 -15.68
CA GLN A 169 22.99 13.12 -15.95
C GLN A 169 21.81 12.41 -16.61
N THR A 170 22.06 11.22 -17.18
CA THR A 170 21.03 10.38 -17.78
C THR A 170 21.06 8.99 -17.17
N TYR A 171 19.97 8.25 -17.37
CA TYR A 171 19.90 6.87 -16.91
C TYR A 171 20.95 5.98 -17.63
N ASP A 172 21.26 6.26 -18.88
CA ASP A 172 22.27 5.53 -19.65
C ASP A 172 23.70 5.84 -19.17
N ASP A 173 23.96 7.10 -18.82
CA ASP A 173 25.21 7.49 -18.17
C ASP A 173 25.34 6.80 -16.81
N LEU A 174 24.23 6.67 -16.06
CA LEU A 174 24.22 6.01 -14.76
C LEU A 174 24.59 4.53 -14.90
N LEU A 175 23.96 3.79 -15.82
CA LEU A 175 24.29 2.38 -16.07
C LEU A 175 25.75 2.20 -16.52
N THR A 176 26.27 3.14 -17.32
CA THR A 176 27.68 3.15 -17.74
C THR A 176 28.61 3.40 -16.54
N TRP A 177 28.27 4.38 -15.71
CA TRP A 177 29.03 4.74 -14.52
C TRP A 177 29.08 3.60 -13.51
N ILE A 178 27.95 2.90 -13.28
CA ILE A 178 27.89 1.74 -12.38
C ILE A 178 28.88 0.65 -12.81
N LYS A 179 28.91 0.32 -14.10
CA LYS A 179 29.83 -0.70 -14.65
C LYS A 179 31.29 -0.27 -14.56
N ALA A 180 31.57 1.02 -14.74
CA ALA A 180 32.93 1.57 -14.64
C ALA A 180 33.42 1.71 -13.19
N ASN A 181 32.50 1.75 -12.22
CA ASN A 181 32.79 1.97 -10.80
C ASN A 181 32.16 0.86 -9.94
N PRO A 182 32.65 -0.39 -10.08
CA PRO A 182 32.05 -1.54 -9.39
C PRO A 182 32.05 -1.34 -7.87
N GLY A 183 30.92 -1.61 -7.23
CA GLY A 183 30.72 -1.49 -5.79
C GLY A 183 30.35 -0.08 -5.29
N LYS A 184 30.25 0.92 -6.19
CA LYS A 184 30.02 2.34 -5.83
C LYS A 184 28.60 2.85 -6.05
N PHE A 185 27.68 1.94 -6.34
CA PHE A 185 26.27 2.25 -6.48
C PHE A 185 25.42 1.22 -5.76
N ALA A 186 24.38 1.66 -5.07
CA ALA A 186 23.43 0.82 -4.37
C ALA A 186 22.00 1.32 -4.57
N TYR A 187 21.06 0.38 -4.54
CA TYR A 187 19.64 0.62 -4.33
C TYR A 187 19.12 -0.49 -3.40
N ASN A 188 18.09 -0.22 -2.60
CA ASN A 188 17.52 -1.22 -1.69
C ASN A 188 16.84 -2.37 -2.42
N GLU A 189 16.51 -3.46 -1.71
CA GLU A 189 15.76 -4.56 -2.33
C GLU A 189 14.46 -4.00 -2.96
N PRO A 190 14.15 -4.27 -4.24
CA PRO A 190 13.05 -3.60 -4.95
C PRO A 190 11.66 -3.73 -4.30
N SER A 191 11.45 -4.76 -3.49
CA SER A 191 10.21 -5.01 -2.75
C SER A 191 10.11 -4.26 -1.41
N THR A 192 11.16 -3.54 -1.01
CA THR A 192 11.34 -2.97 0.34
C THR A 192 11.52 -1.45 0.36
N GLY A 193 11.11 -0.75 -0.70
CA GLY A 193 11.10 0.72 -0.69
C GLY A 193 11.34 1.36 -2.06
N GLY A 194 10.99 2.65 -2.12
CA GLY A 194 10.94 3.44 -3.35
C GLY A 194 12.22 3.49 -4.17
N SER A 195 13.41 3.53 -3.57
CA SER A 195 14.63 3.67 -4.39
C SER A 195 14.89 2.42 -5.25
N GLY A 196 14.65 1.24 -4.68
CA GLY A 196 14.77 -0.04 -5.37
C GLY A 196 13.66 -0.28 -6.39
N ASP A 197 12.40 0.05 -6.04
CA ASP A 197 11.28 -0.08 -6.99
C ASP A 197 11.51 0.80 -8.23
N ALA A 198 11.95 2.05 -8.03
CA ALA A 198 12.07 3.03 -9.08
C ALA A 198 13.22 2.69 -10.01
N PHE A 199 14.31 2.12 -9.48
CA PHE A 199 15.42 1.64 -10.30
C PHE A 199 14.98 0.50 -11.23
N VAL A 200 14.19 -0.46 -10.72
CA VAL A 200 13.64 -1.54 -11.56
C VAL A 200 12.64 -1.00 -12.58
N ILE A 201 11.74 -0.09 -12.18
CA ILE A 201 10.78 0.55 -13.09
C ILE A 201 11.51 1.33 -14.20
N ALA A 202 12.58 2.06 -13.87
CA ALA A 202 13.39 2.77 -14.86
C ALA A 202 14.07 1.81 -15.85
N MET A 203 14.51 0.62 -15.40
CA MET A 203 14.96 -0.44 -16.31
C MET A 203 13.84 -0.93 -17.23
N LEU A 204 12.62 -1.11 -16.72
CA LEU A 204 11.48 -1.47 -17.57
C LEU A 204 11.21 -0.40 -18.63
N TYR A 205 11.25 0.89 -18.26
CA TYR A 205 11.07 2.00 -19.21
C TYR A 205 12.16 2.07 -20.27
N LYS A 206 13.38 1.66 -19.94
CA LYS A 206 14.49 1.60 -20.89
C LYS A 206 14.35 0.46 -21.90
N TYR A 207 13.88 -0.70 -21.46
CA TYR A 207 13.87 -1.93 -22.26
C TYR A 207 12.49 -2.28 -22.85
N SER A 208 11.47 -1.48 -22.54
CA SER A 208 10.10 -1.64 -23.03
C SER A 208 9.51 -0.28 -23.42
N ASP A 209 8.33 -0.29 -24.05
CA ASP A 209 7.63 0.94 -24.43
C ASP A 209 7.08 1.64 -23.19
N TYR A 210 7.67 2.78 -22.84
CA TYR A 210 7.26 3.65 -21.74
C TYR A 210 5.75 3.92 -21.70
N ASN A 211 5.11 4.10 -22.86
CA ASN A 211 3.69 4.45 -22.95
C ASN A 211 2.77 3.33 -22.48
N LYS A 212 3.27 2.09 -22.38
CA LYS A 212 2.52 0.95 -21.81
C LYS A 212 2.36 1.05 -20.30
N TYR A 213 3.15 1.89 -19.63
CA TYR A 213 3.23 1.96 -18.18
C TYR A 213 2.83 3.32 -17.63
N VAL A 214 3.31 4.40 -18.24
CA VAL A 214 3.07 5.75 -17.71
C VAL A 214 1.59 6.08 -17.70
N THR A 215 1.05 6.45 -16.54
CA THR A 215 -0.39 6.78 -16.36
C THR A 215 -1.36 5.69 -16.84
N GLN A 216 -0.88 4.46 -17.08
CA GLN A 216 -1.71 3.33 -17.44
C GLN A 216 -1.96 2.43 -16.22
N PRO A 217 -3.13 1.78 -16.13
CA PRO A 217 -3.34 0.74 -15.13
C PRO A 217 -2.41 -0.45 -15.41
N PHE A 218 -2.18 -1.25 -14.37
CA PHE A 218 -1.44 -2.50 -14.51
C PHE A 218 -2.09 -3.42 -15.58
N SER A 219 -1.25 -4.05 -16.39
CA SER A 219 -1.66 -5.04 -17.40
C SER A 219 -0.66 -6.19 -17.45
N ALA A 220 -1.13 -7.40 -17.10
CA ALA A 220 -0.31 -8.61 -17.14
C ALA A 220 0.24 -8.91 -18.56
N SER A 221 -0.42 -8.40 -19.60
CA SER A 221 0.06 -8.57 -20.98
C SER A 221 1.38 -7.86 -21.28
N ASN A 222 1.77 -6.88 -20.46
CA ASN A 222 3.04 -6.17 -20.58
C ASN A 222 4.21 -6.96 -19.97
N GLU A 223 3.94 -7.96 -19.12
CA GLU A 223 4.99 -8.72 -18.40
C GLU A 223 5.96 -9.42 -19.34
N LYS A 224 5.50 -9.85 -20.51
CA LYS A 224 6.32 -10.45 -21.56
C LYS A 224 7.45 -9.54 -22.06
N ASP A 225 7.34 -8.23 -21.83
CA ASP A 225 8.35 -7.25 -22.25
C ASP A 225 9.44 -7.05 -21.17
N TRP A 226 9.34 -7.70 -20.01
CA TRP A 226 10.21 -7.44 -18.85
C TRP A 226 11.52 -8.24 -18.88
N ASP A 227 11.57 -9.32 -19.66
CA ASP A 227 12.72 -10.24 -19.71
C ASP A 227 14.04 -9.53 -20.01
N ALA A 228 14.03 -8.58 -20.95
CA ALA A 228 15.22 -7.82 -21.31
C ALA A 228 15.72 -6.93 -20.15
N ALA A 229 14.81 -6.28 -19.42
CA ALA A 229 15.14 -5.48 -18.26
C ALA A 229 15.72 -6.34 -17.12
N PHE A 230 15.10 -7.50 -16.84
CA PHE A 230 15.58 -8.41 -15.80
C PHE A 230 16.92 -9.05 -16.17
N ALA A 231 17.16 -9.38 -17.44
CA ALA A 231 18.46 -9.83 -17.91
C ALA A 231 19.54 -8.75 -17.70
N ALA A 232 19.23 -7.49 -18.02
CA ALA A 232 20.13 -6.38 -17.82
C ALA A 232 20.42 -6.10 -16.34
N LEU A 233 19.41 -6.18 -15.46
CA LEU A 233 19.57 -6.08 -14.00
C LEU A 233 20.49 -7.18 -13.47
N LYS A 234 20.30 -8.44 -13.89
CA LYS A 234 21.18 -9.57 -13.51
C LYS A 234 22.62 -9.34 -13.97
N ALA A 235 22.82 -8.82 -15.18
CA ALA A 235 24.15 -8.50 -15.69
C ALA A 235 24.80 -7.32 -14.96
N LEU A 236 24.00 -6.37 -14.43
CA LEU A 236 24.48 -5.23 -13.67
C LEU A 236 24.85 -5.60 -12.23
N ALA A 237 24.18 -6.60 -11.64
CA ALA A 237 24.29 -6.96 -10.22
C ALA A 237 25.74 -7.10 -9.71
N PRO A 238 26.69 -7.72 -10.43
CA PRO A 238 28.09 -7.80 -9.98
C PRO A 238 28.81 -6.45 -9.84
N SER A 239 28.31 -5.39 -10.48
CA SER A 239 28.85 -4.03 -10.38
C SER A 239 28.23 -3.20 -9.25
N LEU A 240 27.17 -3.70 -8.61
CA LEU A 240 26.53 -3.02 -7.48
C LEU A 240 27.34 -3.19 -6.20
N TYR A 241 27.00 -2.41 -5.17
CA TYR A 241 27.57 -2.48 -3.83
C TYR A 241 27.70 -3.93 -3.34
N SER A 242 28.89 -4.26 -2.82
CA SER A 242 29.23 -5.57 -2.29
C SER A 242 28.82 -6.74 -3.22
N ASN A 243 29.05 -6.61 -4.54
CA ASN A 243 28.72 -7.61 -5.57
C ASN A 243 27.21 -7.94 -5.67
N GLY A 244 26.34 -6.94 -5.49
CA GLY A 244 24.89 -7.12 -5.63
C GLY A 244 24.13 -7.30 -4.32
N VAL A 245 24.74 -6.95 -3.18
CA VAL A 245 24.02 -6.95 -1.90
C VAL A 245 23.12 -5.71 -1.84
N TYR A 246 21.84 -5.94 -1.60
CA TYR A 246 20.88 -4.87 -1.40
C TYR A 246 20.91 -4.36 0.04
N PRO A 247 21.05 -3.03 0.26
CA PRO A 247 20.83 -2.44 1.57
C PRO A 247 19.39 -2.63 2.02
N LYS A 248 19.17 -2.64 3.34
CA LYS A 248 17.85 -2.83 3.94
C LYS A 248 17.04 -1.53 3.85
N GLY A 249 16.09 -1.48 2.91
CA GLY A 249 15.19 -0.34 2.70
C GLY A 249 15.91 0.96 2.33
N ASN A 250 15.15 2.05 2.24
CA ASN A 250 15.67 3.37 1.87
C ASN A 250 16.71 3.88 2.89
N ALA A 251 16.46 3.68 4.18
CA ALA A 251 17.37 4.11 5.25
C ALA A 251 18.77 3.48 5.11
N GLY A 252 18.86 2.17 4.89
CA GLY A 252 20.14 1.49 4.70
C GLY A 252 20.91 2.00 3.47
N THR A 253 20.20 2.39 2.41
CA THR A 253 20.83 2.98 1.21
C THR A 253 21.42 4.37 1.51
N LEU A 254 20.70 5.20 2.26
CA LEU A 254 21.18 6.52 2.68
C LEU A 254 22.33 6.43 3.69
N ASP A 255 22.32 5.44 4.58
CA ASP A 255 23.41 5.21 5.52
C ASP A 255 24.73 4.90 4.81
N LEU A 256 24.71 4.09 3.75
CA LEU A 256 25.90 3.84 2.93
C LEU A 256 26.45 5.14 2.32
N LEU A 257 25.57 5.97 1.76
CA LEU A 257 25.95 7.25 1.19
C LEU A 257 26.58 8.17 2.25
N ASN A 258 25.99 8.23 3.44
CA ASN A 258 26.48 9.03 4.57
C ASN A 258 27.85 8.55 5.06
N ARG A 259 28.15 7.24 4.96
CA ARG A 259 29.47 6.67 5.27
C ARG A 259 30.47 6.79 4.12
N GLY A 260 30.03 7.25 2.94
CA GLY A 260 30.86 7.45 1.75
C GLY A 260 31.30 6.15 1.07
N GLU A 261 30.50 5.08 1.21
CA GLU A 261 30.77 3.75 0.65
C GLU A 261 30.48 3.65 -0.85
#